data_AF-A0A4Y7U1L9-F1
#
_entry.id   AF-A0A4Y7U1L9-F1
#
_cell.length_a   1.000
_cell.length_b   1.000
_cell.length_c   1.000
_cell.angle_alpha   90.00
_cell.angle_beta   90.00
_cell.angle_gamma   90.00
#
_symmetry.space_group_name_H-M   'P 1'
#
loop_
_entity.id
_entity.type
_entity.pdbx_description
1 polymer ?
#
loop_
_entity_poly.entity_id
_entity_poly.type
_entity_poly.pdbx_seq_one_letter_code
_entity_poly.pdbx_strand_id
1 'polypeptide(L)'
;YKGFDLSLFFQGQSDADIMLSGQSVQPFVGGGGIGNLYTAAIDRWTPDSDNPYATYPRLSHGDSGIGQNNNTQTSSWWLRDVSFLRLKTSEIGY
;
A
#
# COMPACT_ATOMS: atom_id res chain seq x y z
N TYR A 1 -35.12 -20.34 9.69
CA TYR A 1 -35.29 -21.31 10.79
C TYR A 1 -36.17 -20.70 11.88
N LYS A 2 -37.31 -21.32 12.22
CA LYS A 2 -38.27 -20.82 13.22
C LYS A 2 -38.68 -19.34 13.01
N GLY A 3 -39.01 -18.94 11.77
CA GLY A 3 -39.32 -17.54 11.43
C GLY A 3 -38.11 -16.75 10.93
N PHE A 4 -36.92 -17.00 11.50
CA PHE A 4 -35.71 -16.25 11.12
C PHE A 4 -35.18 -16.60 9.72
N ASP A 5 -34.67 -15.61 9.00
CA ASP A 5 -33.86 -15.77 7.79
C ASP A 5 -32.51 -15.06 7.93
N LEU A 6 -31.51 -15.54 7.20
CA LEU A 6 -30.17 -14.98 7.14
C LEU A 6 -29.67 -15.07 5.70
N SER A 7 -29.30 -13.94 5.12
CA SER A 7 -28.72 -13.84 3.78
C SER A 7 -27.36 -13.16 3.86
N LEU A 8 -26.32 -13.80 3.32
CA LEU A 8 -24.97 -13.27 3.27
C LEU A 8 -24.48 -13.30 1.82
N PHE A 9 -24.00 -12.17 1.32
CA PHE A 9 -23.43 -12.06 -0.02
C PHE A 9 -21.97 -11.62 0.05
N PHE A 10 -21.08 -12.47 -0.45
CA PHE A 10 -19.65 -12.19 -0.54
C PHE A 10 -19.25 -11.87 -1.97
N GLN A 11 -18.30 -10.95 -2.13
CA GLN A 11 -17.68 -10.62 -3.42
C GLN A 11 -16.17 -10.65 -3.24
N GLY A 12 -15.45 -11.26 -4.19
CA GLY A 12 -14.00 -11.27 -4.17
C GLY A 12 -13.38 -11.23 -5.56
N GLN A 13 -12.08 -11.01 -5.58
CA GLN A 13 -11.21 -11.05 -6.75
C GLN A 13 -9.91 -11.77 -6.36
N SER A 14 -9.39 -12.62 -7.23
CA SER A 14 -8.08 -13.28 -7.08
C SER A 14 -7.15 -12.87 -8.22
N ASP A 15 -5.85 -13.11 -8.03
CA ASP A 15 -4.79 -12.93 -9.03
C ASP A 15 -4.79 -11.52 -9.62
N ALA A 16 -5.00 -10.53 -8.75
CA ALA A 16 -5.06 -9.14 -9.12
C ALA A 16 -3.93 -8.38 -8.44
N ASP A 17 -3.08 -7.78 -9.25
CA ASP A 17 -1.97 -6.95 -8.80
C ASP A 17 -2.20 -5.49 -9.21
N ILE A 18 -1.75 -4.56 -8.37
CA ILE A 18 -1.61 -3.15 -8.72
C ILE A 18 -0.17 -2.69 -8.55
N MET A 19 0.26 -1.79 -9.44
CA MET A 19 1.52 -1.09 -9.29
C MET A 19 1.29 0.19 -8.47
N LEU A 20 1.87 0.27 -7.28
CA LEU A 20 1.81 1.48 -6.48
C LEU A 20 2.64 2.58 -7.15
N SER A 21 2.05 3.77 -7.30
CA SER A 21 2.70 4.93 -7.90
C SER A 21 2.07 6.23 -7.40
N GLY A 22 2.74 7.37 -7.62
CA GLY A 22 2.23 8.70 -7.32
C GLY A 22 2.86 9.37 -6.10
N GLN A 23 2.56 10.66 -5.94
CA GLN A 23 3.30 11.60 -5.08
C GLN A 23 3.20 11.32 -3.56
N SER A 24 2.27 10.47 -3.12
CA SER A 24 2.13 10.09 -1.70
C SER A 24 2.66 8.69 -1.42
N VAL A 25 2.74 7.84 -2.44
CA VAL A 25 3.36 6.51 -2.37
C VAL A 25 4.87 6.65 -2.46
N GLN A 26 5.35 7.50 -3.38
CA GLN A 26 6.75 7.81 -3.56
C GLN A 26 7.05 9.10 -2.77
N PRO A 27 7.88 9.01 -1.72
CA PRO A 27 8.09 10.13 -0.82
C PRO A 27 8.84 11.27 -1.53
N PHE A 28 8.44 12.52 -1.24
CA PHE A 28 9.14 13.74 -1.66
C PHE A 28 9.26 13.99 -3.18
N VAL A 29 8.43 13.35 -4.00
CA VAL A 29 8.30 13.66 -5.43
C VAL A 29 7.87 15.12 -5.58
N GLY A 30 8.66 15.92 -6.32
CA GLY A 30 8.36 17.35 -6.54
C GLY A 30 9.14 18.36 -5.67
N GLY A 31 10.27 17.97 -5.09
CA GLY A 31 11.23 18.92 -4.49
C GLY A 31 11.20 19.03 -2.97
N GLY A 32 10.81 17.96 -2.26
CA GLY A 32 11.10 17.82 -0.83
C GLY A 32 10.21 18.60 0.15
N GLY A 33 9.29 19.43 -0.34
CA GLY A 33 8.40 20.26 0.51
C GLY A 33 6.90 20.04 0.31
N ILE A 34 6.49 19.14 -0.58
CA ILE A 34 5.08 18.93 -0.96
C ILE A 34 4.68 17.49 -0.59
N GLY A 35 3.59 17.36 0.16
CA GLY A 35 3.00 16.07 0.54
C GLY A 35 3.36 15.62 1.96
N ASN A 36 2.39 15.03 2.64
CA ASN A 36 2.58 14.40 3.95
C ASN A 36 2.94 12.93 3.75
N LEU A 37 3.88 12.40 4.54
CA LEU A 37 4.23 10.99 4.49
C LEU A 37 3.19 10.15 5.25
N TYR A 38 2.85 8.99 4.71
CA TYR A 38 2.07 8.01 5.46
C TYR A 38 2.88 7.47 6.64
N THR A 39 2.20 7.04 7.70
CA THR A 39 2.80 6.37 8.87
C THR A 39 3.66 5.16 8.46
N ALA A 40 3.34 4.51 7.33
CA ALA A 40 4.14 3.43 6.77
C ALA A 40 5.59 3.84 6.44
N ALA A 41 5.87 5.13 6.19
CA ALA A 41 7.23 5.65 5.97
C ALA A 41 8.09 5.69 7.25
N ILE A 42 7.51 5.40 8.42
CA ILE A 42 8.26 5.17 9.66
C ILE A 42 9.10 3.89 9.52
N ASP A 43 8.54 2.85 8.90
CA ASP A 43 9.25 1.61 8.55
C ASP A 43 10.04 1.79 7.25
N ARG A 44 11.00 2.72 7.30
CA ARG A 44 11.98 2.93 6.23
C ARG A 44 13.29 2.26 6.58
N TRP A 45 14.06 1.90 5.56
CA TRP A 45 15.44 1.50 5.76
C TRP A 45 16.24 2.65 6.40
N THR A 46 16.94 2.35 7.49
CA THR A 46 17.94 3.22 8.11
C THR A 46 19.23 2.41 8.35
N PRO A 47 20.40 3.07 8.41
CA PRO A 47 21.65 2.38 8.75
C PRO A 47 21.60 1.66 10.10
N ASP A 48 20.79 2.16 11.03
CA ASP A 48 20.65 1.60 12.38
C ASP A 48 19.73 0.38 12.43
N SER A 49 18.73 0.29 11.53
CA SER A 49 17.80 -0.84 11.48
C SER A 49 18.26 -1.95 10.55
N ASP A 50 19.01 -1.60 9.49
CA ASP A 50 19.52 -2.47 8.43
C ASP A 50 18.50 -3.52 7.94
N ASN A 51 17.22 -3.13 7.87
CA ASN A 51 16.15 -4.04 7.47
C ASN A 51 15.95 -4.01 5.95
N PRO A 52 16.37 -5.04 5.19
CA PRO A 52 16.19 -5.08 3.73
C PRO A 52 14.72 -5.23 3.30
N TYR A 53 13.82 -5.55 4.24
CA TYR A 53 12.39 -5.69 4.03
C TYR A 53 11.57 -4.51 4.57
N ALA A 54 12.22 -3.41 4.96
CA ALA A 54 11.53 -2.20 5.40
C ALA A 54 10.54 -1.75 4.33
N THR A 55 9.31 -1.38 4.73
CA THR A 55 8.21 -1.01 3.81
C THR A 55 8.61 0.10 2.82
N TYR A 56 9.48 1.00 3.25
CA TYR A 56 10.02 2.08 2.43
C TYR A 56 11.55 1.98 2.25
N PRO A 57 12.07 2.27 1.05
CA PRO A 57 13.51 2.44 0.87
C PRO A 57 13.99 3.68 1.61
N ARG A 58 15.31 3.86 1.70
CA ARG A 58 15.92 5.04 2.33
C ARG A 58 15.28 6.32 1.81
N LEU A 59 14.74 7.14 2.71
CA LEU A 59 14.24 8.46 2.38
C LEU A 59 15.39 9.42 2.03
N SER A 60 15.18 10.26 1.03
CA SER A 60 16.13 11.31 0.66
C SER A 60 15.39 12.58 0.24
N HIS A 61 16.12 13.69 0.24
CA HIS A 61 15.57 15.02 0.00
C HIS A 61 15.28 15.23 -1.49
N GLY A 62 14.02 15.01 -1.87
CA GLY A 62 13.53 15.27 -3.22
C GLY A 62 14.04 14.29 -4.29
N ASP A 63 13.52 14.47 -5.51
CA ASP A 63 13.77 13.62 -6.68
C ASP A 63 15.25 13.63 -7.14
N SER A 64 16.00 14.67 -6.76
CA SER A 64 17.44 14.81 -7.02
C SER A 64 18.35 14.23 -5.93
N GLY A 65 17.78 13.66 -4.87
CA GLY A 65 18.52 13.05 -3.79
C GLY A 65 19.27 11.78 -4.22
N ILE A 66 20.46 11.54 -3.69
CA ILE A 66 21.30 10.38 -4.04
C ILE A 66 20.51 9.08 -3.85
N GLY A 67 20.36 8.31 -4.94
CA GLY A 67 19.68 7.01 -4.97
C GLY A 67 18.15 7.07 -5.11
N GLN A 68 17.51 8.24 -5.13
CA GLN A 68 16.05 8.34 -5.30
C GLN A 68 15.58 7.93 -6.68
N ASN A 69 16.34 8.26 -7.71
CA ASN A 69 16.07 7.85 -9.08
C ASN A 69 15.93 6.33 -9.23
N ASN A 70 16.61 5.53 -8.40
CA ASN A 70 16.49 4.07 -8.40
C ASN A 70 15.28 3.60 -7.55
N ASN A 71 15.01 4.28 -6.44
CA ASN A 71 13.92 3.94 -5.54
C ASN A 71 12.53 4.18 -6.17
N THR A 72 12.42 5.06 -7.16
CA THR A 72 11.15 5.37 -7.84
C THR A 72 10.89 4.54 -9.10
N GLN A 73 11.81 3.64 -9.48
CA GLN A 73 11.65 2.80 -10.67
C GLN A 73 10.58 1.73 -10.47
N THR A 74 9.82 1.47 -11.53
CA THR A 74 8.86 0.37 -11.60
C THR A 74 9.57 -0.95 -11.34
N SER A 75 9.16 -1.66 -10.29
CA SER A 75 9.76 -2.93 -9.89
C SER A 75 8.76 -3.76 -9.07
N SER A 76 9.06 -5.04 -8.87
CA SER A 76 8.25 -5.93 -8.02
C SER A 76 8.11 -5.45 -6.57
N TRP A 77 9.00 -4.55 -6.13
CA TRP A 77 8.90 -3.88 -4.83
C TRP A 77 7.61 -3.07 -4.68
N TRP A 78 7.18 -2.42 -5.77
CA TRP A 78 6.00 -1.57 -5.81
C TRP A 78 4.73 -2.32 -6.24
N LEU A 79 4.86 -3.59 -6.63
CA LEU A 79 3.74 -4.44 -6.95
C LEU A 79 3.06 -4.89 -5.65
N ARG A 80 1.73 -4.77 -5.59
CA ARG A 80 0.94 -5.25 -4.47
C ARG A 80 -0.18 -6.14 -4.95
N ASP A 81 -0.26 -7.31 -4.34
CA ASP A 81 -1.43 -8.17 -4.44
C ASP A 81 -2.62 -7.44 -3.81
N VAL A 82 -3.69 -7.33 -4.59
CA VAL A 82 -4.99 -6.79 -4.17
C VAL A 82 -6.07 -7.85 -4.28
N SER A 83 -5.70 -9.12 -4.19
CA SER A 83 -6.65 -10.20 -4.05
C SER A 83 -7.42 -10.03 -2.75
N PHE A 84 -8.75 -10.09 -2.81
CA PHE A 84 -9.58 -9.93 -1.63
C PHE A 84 -10.86 -10.75 -1.71
N LEU A 85 -11.43 -11.06 -0.55
CA LEU A 85 -12.80 -11.51 -0.37
C LEU A 85 -13.45 -10.59 0.67
N ARG A 86 -14.59 -10.00 0.33
CA ARG A 86 -15.34 -9.13 1.25
C ARG A 86 -16.79 -9.56 1.35
N LEU A 87 -17.37 -9.40 2.55
CA LEU A 87 -18.81 -9.41 2.74
C LEU A 87 -19.38 -8.10 2.18
N LYS A 88 -20.26 -8.22 1.19
CA LYS A 88 -20.87 -7.06 0.52
C LYS A 88 -22.22 -6.71 1.14
N THR A 89 -23.05 -7.71 1.43
CA THR A 89 -24.32 -7.50 2.12
C THR A 89 -24.60 -8.64 3.09
N SER A 90 -25.21 -8.31 4.23
CA SER A 90 -25.74 -9.25 5.20
C SER A 90 -27.11 -8.80 5.64
N GLU A 91 -28.08 -9.69 5.61
CA GLU A 91 -29.47 -9.44 6.01
C GLU A 91 -29.91 -10.52 6.96
N ILE A 92 -30.65 -10.14 8.00
CA ILE A 92 -31.26 -11.04 8.97
C ILE A 92 -32.72 -10.61 9.15
N GLY A 93 -33.66 -11.52 8.92
CA GLY A 93 -35.09 -11.31 9.10
C GLY A 93 -35.70 -12.28 10.12
N TYR A 94 -36.95 -12.04 10.52
CA TYR A 94 -37.77 -12.87 11.42
C TYR A 94 -39.25 -12.75 11.09
#